data_AF-A0A417WHK8-F1
#
_entry.id   AF-A0A417WHK8-F1
#
_cell.length_a   1.000
_cell.length_b   1.000
_cell.length_c   1.000
_cell.angle_alpha   90.00
_cell.angle_beta   90.00
_cell.angle_gamma   90.00
#
_symmetry.space_group_name_H-M   'P 1'
#
loop_
_entity.id
_entity.type
_entity.pdbx_description
1 polymer ?
#
loop_
_entity_poly.entity_id
_entity_poly.type
_entity_poly.pdbx_seq_one_letter_code
_entity_poly.pdbx_strand_id
1 'polypeptide(L)'
;MGESDVLVTGIWTSEVVDVPEYSIVYSWTGTVPGGVSLPEDDHSYKNNETYAVDTTYGKGYTVNSYDQYHNVNGVYTFSGWDTQPGRIQKNLEIKGIWSFEKTSVAQHNVSYQWSGLPENATLYNEADVAVVPELPTSINGLVKGQSYKINRSQEKIAVYTHDEYGNRNAKYTLGTWNDPNNGVWEKEMFGNWRVDKRKHRSAEV
;
A
#
# COMPACT_ATOMS: atom_id res chain seq x y z
N MET A 1 46.71 -70.27 -65.89
CA MET A 1 46.70 -69.19 -64.89
C MET A 1 45.43 -68.40 -65.14
N GLY A 2 44.50 -68.39 -64.19
CA GLY A 2 43.18 -67.76 -64.33
C GLY A 2 43.27 -66.29 -63.95
N GLU A 3 43.17 -65.41 -64.93
CA GLU A 3 43.15 -63.94 -64.78
C GLU A 3 41.68 -63.49 -64.77
N SER A 4 40.99 -63.65 -63.64
CA SER A 4 39.62 -63.17 -63.50
C SER A 4 39.47 -62.40 -62.20
N ASP A 5 39.03 -61.16 -62.30
CA ASP A 5 38.88 -60.23 -61.19
C ASP A 5 37.86 -60.75 -60.17
N VAL A 6 38.27 -60.71 -58.90
CA VAL A 6 37.42 -61.10 -57.76
C VAL A 6 36.69 -59.86 -57.26
N LEU A 7 35.36 -59.83 -57.43
CA LEU A 7 34.51 -58.80 -56.85
C LEU A 7 34.09 -59.21 -55.43
N VAL A 8 34.57 -58.47 -54.42
CA VAL A 8 34.13 -58.61 -53.04
C VAL A 8 33.15 -57.49 -52.73
N THR A 9 31.91 -57.84 -52.41
CA THR A 9 30.85 -56.88 -52.08
C THR A 9 30.51 -56.92 -50.60
N GLY A 10 30.37 -55.76 -49.97
CA GLY A 10 29.78 -55.58 -48.66
C GLY A 10 28.46 -54.82 -48.76
N ILE A 11 27.53 -55.07 -47.84
CA ILE A 11 26.24 -54.37 -47.77
C ILE A 11 26.19 -53.64 -46.43
N TRP A 12 25.88 -52.35 -46.46
CA TRP A 12 25.57 -51.58 -45.25
C TRP A 12 24.10 -51.80 -44.88
N THR A 13 23.86 -52.16 -43.62
CA THR A 13 22.52 -52.19 -43.02
C THR A 13 22.41 -51.04 -42.03
N SER A 14 21.36 -50.24 -42.15
CA SER A 14 21.06 -49.15 -41.21
C SER A 14 20.06 -49.62 -40.15
N GLU A 15 20.22 -49.11 -38.93
CA GLU A 15 19.27 -49.25 -37.82
C GLU A 15 18.88 -47.85 -37.33
N VAL A 16 17.62 -47.67 -36.92
CA VAL A 16 17.13 -46.40 -36.36
C VAL A 16 17.44 -46.39 -34.86
N VAL A 17 18.04 -45.30 -34.39
CA VAL A 17 18.34 -45.10 -32.96
C VAL A 17 17.42 -44.04 -32.40
N ASP A 18 16.71 -44.39 -31.32
CA ASP A 18 15.84 -43.44 -30.61
C ASP A 18 16.66 -42.34 -29.94
N VAL A 19 16.21 -41.09 -30.11
CA VAL A 19 16.82 -39.91 -29.49
C VAL A 19 16.04 -39.58 -28.24
N PRO A 20 16.69 -39.46 -27.06
CA PRO A 20 16.01 -39.07 -25.84
C PRO A 20 15.41 -37.65 -25.97
N GLU A 21 14.20 -37.51 -25.47
CA GLU A 21 13.48 -36.25 -25.37
C GLU A 21 13.50 -35.72 -23.94
N TYR A 22 13.58 -34.40 -23.79
CA TYR A 22 13.66 -33.71 -22.50
C TYR A 22 12.61 -32.60 -22.38
N SER A 23 12.20 -32.31 -21.15
CA SER A 23 11.24 -31.26 -20.82
C SER A 23 11.81 -30.25 -19.83
N ILE A 24 11.26 -29.04 -19.84
CA ILE A 24 11.57 -27.97 -18.91
C ILE A 24 10.31 -27.68 -18.09
N VAL A 25 10.47 -27.61 -16.76
CA VAL A 25 9.38 -27.25 -15.84
C VAL A 25 9.82 -26.08 -14.99
N TYR A 26 8.92 -25.12 -14.75
CA TYR A 26 9.17 -23.99 -13.87
C TYR A 26 8.57 -24.22 -12.50
N SER A 27 9.29 -23.80 -11.46
CA SER A 27 8.77 -23.75 -10.09
C SER A 27 9.27 -22.51 -9.38
N TRP A 28 8.47 -21.98 -8.44
CA TRP A 28 8.91 -20.93 -7.56
C TRP A 28 8.54 -21.20 -6.12
N THR A 29 9.28 -20.57 -5.21
CA THR A 29 9.09 -20.71 -3.76
C THR A 29 9.02 -19.34 -3.09
N GLY A 30 8.75 -19.34 -1.78
CA GLY A 30 8.65 -18.12 -0.98
C GLY A 30 7.25 -17.54 -0.95
N THR A 31 7.14 -16.22 -0.80
CA THR A 31 5.88 -15.50 -0.69
C THR A 31 5.43 -15.00 -2.05
N VAL A 32 4.65 -15.82 -2.75
CA VAL A 32 4.19 -15.52 -4.12
C VAL A 32 3.00 -14.56 -4.10
N PRO A 33 3.01 -13.46 -4.88
CA PRO A 33 1.86 -12.57 -4.99
C PRO A 33 0.66 -13.26 -5.67
N GLY A 34 -0.55 -12.76 -5.43
CA GLY A 34 -1.72 -13.17 -6.22
C GLY A 34 -1.65 -12.60 -7.64
N GLY A 35 -2.14 -13.37 -8.62
CA GLY A 35 -2.25 -12.91 -10.02
C GLY A 35 -1.01 -13.11 -10.89
N VAL A 36 0.05 -13.76 -10.37
CA VAL A 36 1.15 -14.27 -11.19
C VAL A 36 0.95 -15.75 -11.50
N SER A 37 1.36 -16.18 -12.69
CA SER A 37 1.25 -17.56 -13.17
C SER A 37 2.61 -18.08 -13.59
N LEU A 38 2.93 -19.34 -13.24
CA LEU A 38 4.18 -19.95 -13.65
C LEU A 38 4.27 -19.96 -15.19
N PRO A 39 5.47 -19.75 -15.77
CA PRO A 39 5.67 -20.01 -17.18
C PRO A 39 5.43 -21.49 -17.48
N GLU A 40 4.79 -21.75 -18.61
CA GLU A 40 4.56 -23.10 -19.15
C GLU A 40 5.49 -23.30 -20.36
N ASP A 41 6.13 -24.48 -20.43
CA ASP A 41 6.95 -24.90 -21.56
C ASP A 41 6.50 -26.30 -21.98
N ASP A 42 5.70 -26.34 -23.04
CA ASP A 42 5.17 -27.57 -23.64
C ASP A 42 6.11 -28.17 -24.70
N HIS A 43 7.30 -27.61 -24.89
CA HIS A 43 8.22 -28.06 -25.92
C HIS A 43 8.96 -29.33 -25.48
N SER A 44 8.94 -30.33 -26.36
CA SER A 44 9.77 -31.53 -26.21
C SER A 44 11.12 -31.31 -26.89
N TYR A 45 12.18 -31.18 -26.10
CA TYR A 45 13.51 -30.87 -26.58
C TYR A 45 14.31 -32.13 -26.93
N LYS A 46 15.10 -32.05 -28.00
CA LYS A 46 16.12 -33.07 -28.31
C LYS A 46 17.41 -32.77 -27.56
N ASN A 47 18.22 -33.81 -27.35
CA ASN A 47 19.54 -33.63 -26.74
C ASN A 47 20.37 -32.57 -27.48
N ASN A 48 20.97 -31.65 -26.70
CA ASN A 48 21.78 -30.52 -27.13
C ASN A 48 21.02 -29.38 -27.87
N GLU A 49 19.70 -29.44 -27.91
CA GLU A 49 18.84 -28.36 -28.40
C GLU A 49 18.93 -27.13 -27.47
N THR A 50 18.83 -25.95 -28.06
CA THR A 50 18.89 -24.68 -27.31
C THR A 50 17.54 -24.35 -26.70
N TYR A 51 17.54 -23.91 -25.44
CA TYR A 51 16.33 -23.41 -24.77
C TYR A 51 16.54 -21.98 -24.26
N ALA A 52 15.43 -21.25 -24.16
CA ALA A 52 15.38 -19.94 -23.52
C ALA A 52 14.74 -20.07 -22.13
N VAL A 53 15.07 -19.13 -21.25
CA VAL A 53 14.44 -19.02 -19.93
C VAL A 53 13.36 -17.95 -20.04
N ASP A 54 12.24 -18.14 -19.35
CA ASP A 54 11.17 -17.15 -19.29
C ASP A 54 11.71 -15.76 -18.94
N THR A 55 11.21 -14.76 -19.67
CA THR A 55 11.58 -13.35 -19.51
C THR A 55 10.44 -12.50 -18.98
N THR A 56 9.24 -13.08 -18.80
CA THR A 56 8.08 -12.40 -18.22
C THR A 56 8.40 -11.92 -16.82
N TYR A 57 9.03 -12.78 -16.02
CA TYR A 57 9.50 -12.44 -14.68
C TYR A 57 11.02 -12.31 -14.64
N GLY A 58 11.49 -11.08 -14.88
CA GLY A 58 12.91 -10.74 -14.77
C GLY A 58 13.42 -10.70 -13.32
N LYS A 59 14.75 -10.77 -13.17
CA LYS A 59 15.40 -10.52 -11.87
C LYS A 59 15.06 -9.13 -11.37
N GLY A 60 14.54 -9.04 -10.15
CA GLY A 60 14.12 -7.78 -9.53
C GLY A 60 12.73 -7.31 -9.96
N TYR A 61 11.94 -8.17 -10.61
CA TYR A 61 10.53 -7.85 -10.91
C TYR A 61 9.76 -7.65 -9.60
N THR A 62 9.00 -6.55 -9.51
CA THR A 62 8.28 -6.19 -8.30
C THR A 62 6.77 -6.13 -8.50
N VAL A 63 6.03 -6.51 -7.46
CA VAL A 63 4.57 -6.39 -7.39
C VAL A 63 4.19 -5.74 -6.07
N ASN A 64 3.48 -4.61 -6.11
CA ASN A 64 3.03 -3.94 -4.90
C ASN A 64 1.83 -4.66 -4.27
N SER A 65 1.84 -4.74 -2.95
CA SER A 65 0.69 -5.12 -2.13
C SER A 65 -0.03 -3.85 -1.65
N TYR A 66 -1.35 -3.92 -1.58
CA TYR A 66 -2.20 -2.80 -1.21
C TYR A 66 -3.06 -3.14 0.02
N ASP A 67 -3.39 -2.12 0.81
CA ASP A 67 -4.44 -2.22 1.82
C ASP A 67 -5.85 -2.03 1.20
N GLN A 68 -6.90 -2.09 2.04
CA GLN A 68 -8.29 -1.90 1.62
C GLN A 68 -8.58 -0.50 1.03
N TYR A 69 -7.70 0.48 1.27
CA TYR A 69 -7.81 1.86 0.81
C TYR A 69 -6.84 2.15 -0.36
N HIS A 70 -6.27 1.11 -0.97
CA HIS A 70 -5.31 1.21 -2.08
C HIS A 70 -4.01 1.93 -1.74
N ASN A 71 -3.59 1.91 -0.46
CA ASN A 71 -2.25 2.33 -0.07
C ASN A 71 -1.27 1.18 -0.19
N VAL A 72 -0.08 1.43 -0.72
CA VAL A 72 0.99 0.44 -0.78
C VAL A 72 1.41 0.07 0.64
N ASN A 73 1.26 -1.21 1.00
CA ASN A 73 1.58 -1.74 2.33
C ASN A 73 2.68 -2.82 2.31
N GLY A 74 3.25 -3.07 1.13
CA GLY A 74 4.35 -4.00 0.95
C GLY A 74 4.71 -4.18 -0.52
N VAL A 75 5.80 -4.87 -0.76
CA VAL A 75 6.32 -5.17 -2.09
C VAL A 75 6.78 -6.62 -2.14
N TYR A 76 6.33 -7.33 -3.16
CA TYR A 76 6.85 -8.63 -3.55
C TYR A 76 7.98 -8.43 -4.55
N THR A 77 9.10 -9.13 -4.37
CA THR A 77 10.24 -9.06 -5.29
C THR A 77 10.62 -10.45 -5.75
N PHE A 78 10.75 -10.63 -7.07
CA PHE A 78 11.24 -11.86 -7.67
C PHE A 78 12.77 -11.83 -7.79
N SER A 79 13.44 -12.88 -7.30
CA SER A 79 14.90 -13.00 -7.36
C SER A 79 15.46 -13.21 -8.76
N GLY A 80 14.59 -13.55 -9.72
CA GLY A 80 14.96 -14.13 -11.01
C GLY A 80 15.07 -15.65 -10.94
N TRP A 81 15.15 -16.24 -12.12
CA TRP A 81 15.38 -17.68 -12.31
C TRP A 81 16.82 -18.07 -11.96
N ASP A 82 17.00 -19.28 -11.43
CA ASP A 82 18.29 -19.86 -11.02
C ASP A 82 19.15 -20.35 -12.20
N THR A 83 18.52 -20.48 -13.37
CA THR A 83 19.11 -21.04 -14.58
C THR A 83 19.19 -19.96 -15.67
N GLN A 84 20.26 -20.00 -16.48
CA GLN A 84 20.43 -19.17 -17.67
C GLN A 84 20.08 -19.96 -18.95
N PRO A 85 19.78 -19.27 -20.08
CA PRO A 85 19.58 -19.93 -21.37
C PRO A 85 20.77 -20.81 -21.75
N GLY A 86 20.51 -21.96 -22.37
CA GLY A 86 21.56 -22.95 -22.60
C GLY A 86 21.17 -24.05 -23.57
N ARG A 87 21.88 -25.18 -23.48
CA ARG A 87 21.60 -26.41 -24.22
C ARG A 87 21.15 -27.49 -23.28
N ILE A 88 20.06 -28.16 -23.59
CA ILE A 88 19.46 -29.17 -22.72
C ILE A 88 20.13 -30.53 -22.93
N GLN A 89 20.39 -31.22 -21.81
CA GLN A 89 21.02 -32.55 -21.80
C GLN A 89 20.27 -33.54 -20.90
N LYS A 90 19.25 -33.05 -20.19
CA LYS A 90 18.37 -33.79 -19.27
C LYS A 90 17.14 -32.94 -18.98
N ASN A 91 16.10 -33.54 -18.43
CA ASN A 91 14.97 -32.80 -17.88
C ASN A 91 15.47 -31.75 -16.89
N LEU A 92 14.92 -30.55 -17.01
CA LEU A 92 15.37 -29.37 -16.29
C LEU A 92 14.21 -28.77 -15.50
N GLU A 93 14.47 -28.46 -14.24
CA GLU A 93 13.56 -27.69 -13.40
C GLU A 93 14.20 -26.32 -13.17
N ILE A 94 13.56 -25.26 -13.65
CA ILE A 94 14.02 -23.87 -13.50
C ILE A 94 13.31 -23.24 -12.31
N LYS A 95 14.08 -22.75 -11.33
CA LYS A 95 13.55 -22.31 -10.04
C LYS A 95 13.67 -20.81 -9.85
N GLY A 96 12.63 -20.23 -9.26
CA GLY A 96 12.61 -18.83 -8.84
C GLY A 96 12.23 -18.67 -7.37
N ILE A 97 12.52 -17.52 -6.78
CA ILE A 97 12.16 -17.21 -5.40
C ILE A 97 11.46 -15.86 -5.35
N TRP A 98 10.34 -15.81 -4.65
CA TRP A 98 9.66 -14.57 -4.29
C TRP A 98 9.92 -14.22 -2.83
N SER A 99 10.24 -12.96 -2.57
CA SER A 99 10.30 -12.39 -1.22
C SER A 99 9.22 -11.32 -1.05
N PHE A 100 8.79 -11.09 0.19
CA PHE A 100 7.85 -10.04 0.55
C PHE A 100 8.45 -9.16 1.63
N GLU A 101 8.44 -7.85 1.37
CA GLU A 101 8.84 -6.82 2.31
C GLU A 101 7.62 -5.96 2.66
N LYS A 102 7.31 -5.84 3.95
CA LYS A 102 6.20 -5.01 4.42
C LYS A 102 6.61 -3.54 4.45
N THR A 103 5.77 -2.69 3.88
CA THR A 103 5.95 -1.23 3.90
C THR A 103 5.00 -0.61 4.91
N SER A 104 5.51 0.31 5.75
CA SER A 104 4.65 1.06 6.65
C SER A 104 3.85 2.09 5.87
N VAL A 105 2.52 2.04 6.02
CA VAL A 105 1.63 3.06 5.45
C VAL A 105 1.68 4.29 6.34
N ALA A 106 1.79 5.48 5.74
CA ALA A 106 1.76 6.74 6.48
C ALA A 106 0.45 6.86 7.28
N GLN A 107 0.57 7.21 8.55
CA GLN A 107 -0.54 7.37 9.48
C GLN A 107 -0.73 8.83 9.84
N HIS A 108 -1.97 9.22 10.01
CA HIS A 108 -2.39 10.58 10.29
C HIS A 108 -3.40 10.63 11.42
N ASN A 109 -3.46 11.81 12.06
CA ASN A 109 -4.28 12.02 13.24
C ASN A 109 -5.24 13.19 12.99
N VAL A 110 -6.45 13.08 13.51
CA VAL A 110 -7.45 14.14 13.57
C VAL A 110 -7.53 14.59 15.02
N SER A 111 -7.11 15.83 15.28
CA SER A 111 -7.18 16.49 16.58
C SER A 111 -8.19 17.63 16.57
N TYR A 112 -8.67 17.97 17.76
CA TYR A 112 -9.65 19.04 17.96
C TYR A 112 -8.96 20.26 18.53
N GLN A 113 -9.38 21.45 18.09
CA GLN A 113 -8.94 22.72 18.64
C GLN A 113 -10.09 23.72 18.57
N TRP A 114 -10.33 24.44 19.67
CA TRP A 114 -11.21 25.61 19.69
C TRP A 114 -10.42 26.86 20.11
N SER A 115 -11.04 28.03 19.93
CA SER A 115 -10.50 29.32 20.36
C SER A 115 -11.63 30.22 20.84
N GLY A 116 -11.30 31.23 21.67
CA GLY A 116 -12.25 32.25 22.10
C GLY A 116 -12.86 32.04 23.49
N LEU A 117 -12.46 30.98 24.21
CA LEU A 117 -12.70 30.90 25.65
C LEU A 117 -11.70 31.79 26.40
N PRO A 118 -12.12 32.44 27.49
CA PRO A 118 -11.24 33.28 28.30
C PRO A 118 -10.19 32.41 29.00
N GLU A 119 -8.92 32.79 28.88
CA GLU A 119 -7.83 32.17 29.61
C GLU A 119 -7.91 32.59 31.10
N ASN A 120 -7.80 31.62 32.01
CA ASN A 120 -7.81 31.81 33.47
C ASN A 120 -9.12 32.35 34.09
N ALA A 121 -10.27 32.16 33.44
CA ALA A 121 -11.58 32.44 34.03
C ALA A 121 -12.33 31.15 34.41
N THR A 122 -13.07 31.18 35.51
CA THR A 122 -13.97 30.09 35.88
C THR A 122 -15.19 30.11 34.96
N LEU A 123 -15.41 29.00 34.26
CA LEU A 123 -16.55 28.81 33.37
C LEU A 123 -17.66 28.09 34.11
N TYR A 124 -18.91 28.44 33.81
CA TYR A 124 -20.10 27.88 34.44
C TYR A 124 -21.08 27.36 33.39
N ASN A 125 -21.82 26.31 33.72
CA ASN A 125 -22.91 25.83 32.88
C ASN A 125 -24.23 26.59 33.15
N GLU A 126 -25.31 26.17 32.51
CA GLU A 126 -26.62 26.80 32.66
C GLU A 126 -27.23 26.67 34.07
N ALA A 127 -26.76 25.72 34.88
CA ALA A 127 -27.14 25.52 36.27
C ALA A 127 -26.20 26.24 37.27
N ASP A 128 -25.35 27.15 36.79
CA ASP A 128 -24.34 27.88 37.57
C ASP A 128 -23.34 26.97 38.31
N VAL A 129 -23.09 25.79 37.77
CA VAL A 129 -22.04 24.88 38.25
C VAL A 129 -20.76 25.13 37.46
N ALA A 130 -19.63 25.24 38.16
CA ALA A 130 -18.33 25.40 37.54
C ALA A 130 -18.00 24.18 36.65
N VAL A 131 -17.56 24.44 35.42
CA VAL A 131 -17.23 23.43 34.41
C VAL A 131 -15.91 23.75 33.73
N VAL A 132 -15.21 22.70 33.32
CA VAL A 132 -14.02 22.80 32.46
C VAL A 132 -14.35 22.07 31.16
N PRO A 133 -14.57 22.79 30.03
CA PRO A 133 -14.77 22.15 28.75
C PRO A 133 -13.52 21.35 28.34
N GLU A 134 -13.69 20.08 27.99
CA GLU A 134 -12.60 19.20 27.53
C GLU A 134 -12.69 18.93 26.03
N LEU A 135 -11.56 18.93 25.32
CA LEU A 135 -11.55 18.63 23.89
C LEU A 135 -11.94 17.17 23.66
N PRO A 136 -12.64 16.84 22.56
CA PRO A 136 -12.91 15.46 22.21
C PRO A 136 -11.61 14.67 22.01
N THR A 137 -11.68 13.35 22.22
CA THR A 137 -10.55 12.45 21.98
C THR A 137 -10.15 12.48 20.50
N SER A 138 -8.86 12.70 20.25
CA SER A 138 -8.27 12.64 18.91
C SER A 138 -8.42 11.25 18.28
N ILE A 139 -8.58 11.21 16.96
CA ILE A 139 -8.61 9.98 16.18
C ILE A 139 -7.22 9.78 15.59
N ASN A 140 -6.54 8.70 15.96
CA ASN A 140 -5.16 8.45 15.57
C ASN A 140 -5.06 7.25 14.61
N GLY A 141 -3.97 7.20 13.84
CA GLY A 141 -3.64 6.04 13.01
C GLY A 141 -4.47 5.90 11.73
N LEU A 142 -5.05 7.00 11.22
CA LEU A 142 -5.80 7.00 9.97
C LEU A 142 -4.84 6.90 8.78
N VAL A 143 -5.14 6.02 7.85
CA VAL A 143 -4.42 5.95 6.56
C VAL A 143 -5.17 6.74 5.49
N LYS A 144 -4.50 7.06 4.39
CA LYS A 144 -5.13 7.75 3.27
C LYS A 144 -6.31 6.95 2.72
N GLY A 145 -7.41 7.63 2.42
CA GLY A 145 -8.67 7.04 1.98
C GLY A 145 -9.55 6.51 3.11
N GLN A 146 -9.06 6.44 4.35
CA GLN A 146 -9.85 5.98 5.49
C GLN A 146 -10.87 7.05 5.91
N SER A 147 -12.12 6.63 6.06
CA SER A 147 -13.19 7.49 6.59
C SER A 147 -13.12 7.59 8.11
N TYR A 148 -13.45 8.76 8.66
CA TYR A 148 -13.58 8.99 10.09
C TYR A 148 -14.83 9.82 10.41
N LYS A 149 -15.26 9.76 11.68
CA LYS A 149 -16.41 10.54 12.17
C LYS A 149 -15.94 11.53 13.23
N ILE A 150 -16.20 12.80 13.00
CA ILE A 150 -15.96 13.85 13.99
C ILE A 150 -16.98 13.74 15.11
N ASN A 151 -16.50 13.88 16.34
CA ASN A 151 -17.34 14.01 17.51
C ASN A 151 -17.97 15.41 17.54
N ARG A 152 -19.28 15.46 17.28
CA ARG A 152 -20.08 16.68 17.27
C ARG A 152 -20.93 16.86 18.53
N SER A 153 -20.75 16.03 19.56
CA SER A 153 -21.59 16.08 20.78
C SER A 153 -21.51 17.40 21.53
N GLN A 154 -20.41 18.13 21.36
CA GLN A 154 -20.16 19.40 22.04
C GLN A 154 -20.65 20.63 21.27
N GLU A 155 -21.08 20.46 20.02
CA GLU A 155 -21.63 21.57 19.24
C GLU A 155 -22.84 22.16 19.97
N LYS A 156 -22.93 23.50 19.98
CA LYS A 156 -23.99 24.27 20.65
C LYS A 156 -23.96 24.23 22.19
N ILE A 157 -22.96 23.63 22.82
CA ILE A 157 -22.73 23.83 24.26
C ILE A 157 -22.50 25.32 24.52
N ALA A 158 -23.14 25.83 25.57
CA ALA A 158 -22.94 27.18 26.07
C ALA A 158 -22.31 27.18 27.46
N VAL A 159 -21.33 28.05 27.67
CA VAL A 159 -20.71 28.32 28.98
C VAL A 159 -20.76 29.80 29.28
N TYR A 160 -20.75 30.12 30.57
CA TYR A 160 -20.91 31.47 31.09
C TYR A 160 -19.75 31.85 31.98
N THR A 161 -19.45 33.14 32.06
CA THR A 161 -18.58 33.72 33.08
C THR A 161 -19.39 34.60 34.01
N HIS A 162 -18.89 34.79 35.23
CA HIS A 162 -19.47 35.68 36.21
C HIS A 162 -18.61 36.94 36.38
N ASP A 163 -19.24 38.05 36.75
CA ASP A 163 -18.55 39.24 37.27
C ASP A 163 -18.12 39.02 38.74
N GLU A 164 -17.46 40.02 39.32
CA GLU A 164 -17.00 40.01 40.72
C GLU A 164 -18.13 39.89 41.75
N TYR A 165 -19.38 40.12 41.33
CA TYR A 165 -20.58 40.06 42.15
C TYR A 165 -21.38 38.76 41.96
N GLY A 166 -20.89 37.83 41.13
CA GLY A 166 -21.55 36.55 40.87
C GLY A 166 -22.70 36.65 39.86
N ASN A 167 -22.79 37.71 39.05
CA ASN A 167 -23.76 37.81 37.95
C ASN A 167 -23.16 37.34 36.63
N ARG A 168 -23.92 36.63 35.80
CA ARG A 168 -23.46 36.21 34.46
C ARG A 168 -23.15 37.43 33.60
N ASN A 169 -21.91 37.56 33.13
CA ASN A 169 -21.45 38.72 32.35
C ASN A 169 -21.08 38.41 30.89
N ALA A 170 -20.87 37.14 30.54
CA ALA A 170 -20.68 36.71 29.16
C ALA A 170 -21.22 35.29 28.91
N LYS A 171 -21.57 35.02 27.65
CA LYS A 171 -22.00 33.70 27.15
C LYS A 171 -21.14 33.32 25.95
N TYR A 172 -20.50 32.16 26.03
CA TYR A 172 -19.72 31.56 24.96
C TYR A 172 -20.49 30.34 24.45
N THR A 173 -20.67 30.22 23.14
CA THR A 173 -21.37 29.06 22.54
C THR A 173 -20.46 28.44 21.49
N LEU A 174 -20.23 27.12 21.61
CA LEU A 174 -19.41 26.41 20.63
C LEU A 174 -20.20 26.27 19.33
N GLY A 175 -19.60 26.74 18.22
CA GLY A 175 -20.14 26.57 16.88
C GLY A 175 -20.02 25.12 16.37
N THR A 176 -20.27 24.94 15.08
CA THR A 176 -20.06 23.65 14.40
C THR A 176 -18.57 23.40 14.16
N TRP A 177 -18.11 22.17 14.33
CA TRP A 177 -16.75 21.79 13.98
C TRP A 177 -16.54 21.90 12.46
N ASN A 178 -15.49 22.61 12.07
CA ASN A 178 -15.06 22.70 10.68
C ASN A 178 -14.22 21.46 10.32
N ASP A 179 -14.69 20.67 9.36
CA ASP A 179 -13.98 19.49 8.85
C ASP A 179 -13.46 19.76 7.44
N PRO A 180 -12.18 20.11 7.27
CA PRO A 180 -11.63 20.42 5.95
C PRO A 180 -11.63 19.21 5.00
N ASN A 181 -11.67 18.00 5.55
CA ASN A 181 -11.53 16.74 4.83
C ASN A 181 -12.86 15.98 4.74
N ASN A 182 -13.95 16.58 5.23
CA ASN A 182 -15.33 16.05 5.13
C ASN A 182 -15.45 14.55 5.48
N GLY A 183 -14.73 14.12 6.51
CA GLY A 183 -14.75 12.75 7.01
C GLY A 183 -13.92 11.73 6.23
N VAL A 184 -13.06 12.14 5.28
CA VAL A 184 -12.14 11.24 4.55
C VAL A 184 -10.73 11.80 4.55
N TRP A 185 -9.75 11.03 5.02
CA TRP A 185 -8.38 11.51 5.00
C TRP A 185 -7.75 11.42 3.60
N GLU A 186 -7.61 12.54 2.88
CA GLU A 186 -7.21 12.52 1.46
C GLU A 186 -5.87 13.24 1.13
N LYS A 187 -5.43 14.25 1.90
CA LYS A 187 -4.19 15.03 1.62
C LYS A 187 -3.49 15.63 2.86
N GLU A 188 -2.16 15.75 2.78
CA GLU A 188 -1.37 16.71 3.60
C GLU A 188 -1.77 18.15 3.24
N MET A 189 -2.00 18.99 4.25
CA MET A 189 -2.39 20.40 4.07
C MET A 189 -1.52 21.32 4.92
N PHE A 190 -0.72 22.17 4.25
CA PHE A 190 -0.22 23.42 4.82
C PHE A 190 -1.35 24.45 4.77
N GLY A 191 -1.91 24.82 5.91
CA GLY A 191 -3.00 25.78 6.00
C GLY A 191 -2.51 27.23 5.98
N ASN A 192 -2.82 27.98 4.93
CA ASN A 192 -2.68 29.44 4.89
C ASN A 192 -4.03 30.07 5.24
N TRP A 193 -4.10 30.91 6.28
CA TRP A 193 -5.35 31.49 6.75
C TRP A 193 -5.34 33.03 6.72
N ARG A 194 -6.44 33.61 6.22
CA ARG A 194 -6.75 35.05 6.32
C ARG A 194 -7.63 35.29 7.54
N VAL A 195 -7.30 36.32 8.31
CA VAL A 195 -8.10 36.81 9.44
C VAL A 195 -8.92 38.02 8.97
N ASP A 196 -10.24 37.99 9.17
CA ASP A 196 -11.11 39.14 8.93
C ASP A 196 -11.55 39.75 10.27
N LYS A 197 -10.92 40.88 10.65
CA LYS A 197 -11.29 41.62 11.87
C LYS A 197 -12.34 42.66 11.51
N ARG A 198 -13.61 42.43 11.87
CA ARG A 198 -14.60 43.52 11.90
C ARG A 198 -14.32 44.44 13.09
N LYS A 199 -13.87 45.64 12.78
CA LYS A 199 -13.63 46.76 13.71
C LYS A 199 -14.99 47.27 14.20
N HIS A 200 -15.34 47.01 15.46
CA HIS A 200 -16.43 47.75 16.10
C HIS A 200 -15.97 49.19 16.29
N ARG A 201 -16.68 50.12 15.65
CA ARG A 201 -16.52 51.57 15.80
C ARG A 201 -17.27 51.97 17.07
N SER A 202 -16.56 52.31 18.14
CA SER A 202 -17.16 53.01 19.28
C SER A 202 -17.54 54.41 18.81
N ALA A 203 -18.80 54.78 19.00
CA ALA A 203 -19.25 56.16 18.95
C ALA A 203 -19.07 56.75 20.36
N GLU A 204 -18.16 57.72 20.49
CA GLU A 204 -18.16 58.64 21.62
C GLU A 204 -19.28 59.66 21.43
N VAL A 205 -20.00 59.96 22.50
CA VAL A 205 -20.80 61.17 22.70
C VAL A 205 -20.13 61.98 23.78
#